data_AF-A0A069ZWE6-F1
#
_entry.id   AF-A0A069ZWE6-F1
#
_cell.length_a   1.000
_cell.length_b   1.000
_cell.length_c   1.000
_cell.angle_alpha   90.00
_cell.angle_beta   90.00
_cell.angle_gamma   90.00
#
_symmetry.space_group_name_H-M   'P 1'
#
loop_
_entity.id
_entity.type
_entity.pdbx_description
1 polymer ?
#
loop_
_entity_poly.entity_id
_entity_poly.type
_entity_poly.pdbx_seq_one_letter_code
_entity_poly.pdbx_strand_id
1 'polypeptide(L)'
;MKVRLGVDMMGGDHDPLVVWEALEEVLLSLDGQPVEFSVFATPDVHQQLTHSPLSRSVQMIASESFVSMEDSVLAAVRKKRSSMALGLDSLQRGELDGFISAGNTAALVTLARAKIPMIPAVPRPALLVSVPTLSGFAVILDVGATVAVNPEEMVGFARMGLAYRQSLSSSDQSFTLGLLNIGSEERKGTDSHKHTFRMLRDVFGSAFLGNVESGDVFSGKVDIVVTDGFTGNVFLKTAEGLFDFLRHILGDHLEKTIKTRFDYTIYPGSIISGLSRLVIKCHGKSRETALFGGISGAVDLARSNVCGRIAAKFGLEEA
;
A
#
# COMPACT_ATOMS: atom_id res chain seq x y z
N MET A 1 15.25 -9.74 -14.80
CA MET A 1 15.85 -9.30 -13.52
C MET A 1 15.30 -10.20 -12.44
N LYS A 2 16.13 -10.64 -11.50
CA LYS A 2 15.71 -11.46 -10.36
C LYS A 2 15.06 -10.56 -9.30
N VAL A 3 13.92 -10.96 -8.73
CA VAL A 3 13.21 -10.21 -7.68
C VAL A 3 13.27 -10.97 -6.37
N ARG A 4 13.61 -10.27 -5.28
CA ARG A 4 13.69 -10.83 -3.92
C ARG A 4 12.69 -10.12 -3.03
N LEU A 5 11.68 -10.83 -2.52
CA LEU A 5 10.68 -10.27 -1.62
C LEU A 5 10.78 -10.85 -0.22
N GLY A 6 10.62 -9.98 0.78
CA GLY A 6 10.44 -10.41 2.16
C GLY A 6 8.97 -10.42 2.56
N VAL A 7 8.52 -11.47 3.24
CA VAL A 7 7.15 -11.62 3.76
C VAL A 7 7.18 -11.73 5.28
N ASP A 8 6.46 -10.84 5.96
CA ASP A 8 6.20 -10.94 7.40
C ASP A 8 5.13 -12.00 7.67
N MET A 9 5.55 -13.19 8.10
CA MET A 9 4.62 -14.30 8.36
C MET A 9 3.75 -14.04 9.59
N MET A 10 4.22 -13.21 10.52
CA MET A 10 3.58 -13.00 11.81
C MET A 10 2.61 -11.81 11.80
N GLY A 11 2.49 -11.12 10.67
CA GLY A 11 1.67 -9.93 10.54
C GLY A 11 0.24 -10.27 10.12
N GLY A 12 -0.75 -9.81 10.88
CA GLY A 12 -2.17 -9.94 10.55
C GLY A 12 -3.02 -10.27 11.78
N ASP A 13 -4.33 -10.38 11.57
CA ASP A 13 -5.29 -10.80 12.60
C ASP A 13 -5.48 -12.33 12.66
N HIS A 14 -4.92 -13.07 11.69
CA HIS A 14 -5.10 -14.51 11.52
C HIS A 14 -3.84 -15.30 11.90
N ASP A 15 -3.98 -16.63 11.92
CA ASP A 15 -2.86 -17.55 12.09
C ASP A 15 -1.80 -17.33 10.98
N PRO A 16 -0.48 -17.32 11.31
CA PRO A 16 0.60 -17.20 10.34
C PRO A 16 0.53 -18.18 9.16
N LEU A 17 -0.10 -19.35 9.34
CA LEU A 17 -0.30 -20.33 8.28
C LEU A 17 -1.21 -19.81 7.14
N VAL A 18 -2.11 -18.85 7.41
CA VAL A 18 -2.92 -18.22 6.35
C VAL A 18 -2.03 -17.41 5.38
N VAL A 19 -0.98 -16.77 5.90
CA VAL A 19 0.02 -16.08 5.06
C VAL A 19 0.84 -17.10 4.27
N TRP A 20 1.12 -18.25 4.88
CA TRP A 20 1.86 -19.33 4.23
C TRP A 20 1.08 -19.94 3.06
N GLU A 21 -0.19 -20.27 3.26
CA GLU A 21 -1.07 -20.81 2.23
C GLU A 21 -1.14 -19.88 1.01
N ALA A 22 -1.33 -18.57 1.24
CA ALA A 22 -1.31 -17.59 0.15
C ALA A 22 0.06 -17.52 -0.55
N LEU A 23 1.17 -17.61 0.19
CA LEU A 23 2.51 -17.64 -0.40
C LEU A 23 2.75 -18.90 -1.23
N GLU A 24 2.26 -20.07 -0.79
CA GLU A 24 2.35 -21.31 -1.55
C GLU A 24 1.62 -21.19 -2.90
N GLU A 25 0.42 -20.62 -2.92
CA GLU A 25 -0.31 -20.35 -4.16
C GLU A 25 0.47 -19.41 -5.09
N VAL A 26 1.09 -18.35 -4.55
CA VAL A 26 1.93 -17.44 -5.33
C VAL A 26 3.15 -18.15 -5.89
N LEU A 27 3.85 -18.94 -5.10
CA LEU A 27 5.02 -19.71 -5.54
C LEU A 27 4.67 -20.64 -6.71
N LEU A 28 3.54 -21.34 -6.63
CA LEU A 28 3.04 -22.19 -7.70
C LEU A 28 2.70 -21.38 -8.97
N SER A 29 2.10 -20.20 -8.82
CA SER A 29 1.77 -19.32 -9.95
C SER A 29 3.00 -18.72 -10.66
N LEU A 30 4.12 -18.65 -9.94
CA LEU A 30 5.39 -18.06 -10.39
C LEU A 30 6.44 -19.11 -10.77
N ASP A 31 6.05 -20.38 -10.92
CA ASP A 31 6.98 -21.46 -11.25
C ASP A 31 7.80 -21.14 -12.51
N GLY A 32 9.11 -21.37 -12.43
CA GLY A 32 10.09 -21.02 -13.47
C GLY A 32 10.41 -19.53 -13.62
N GLN A 33 9.79 -18.63 -12.85
CA GLN A 33 10.12 -17.20 -12.87
C GLN A 33 11.26 -16.86 -11.89
N PRO A 34 12.12 -15.86 -12.18
CA PRO A 34 13.26 -15.53 -11.33
C PRO A 34 12.84 -14.70 -10.10
N VAL A 35 12.07 -15.31 -9.20
CA VAL A 35 11.58 -14.69 -7.95
C VAL A 35 12.03 -15.52 -6.76
N GLU A 36 12.55 -14.86 -5.73
CA GLU A 36 12.93 -15.47 -4.46
C GLU A 36 12.15 -14.82 -3.32
N PHE A 37 11.72 -15.64 -2.37
CA PHE A 37 11.04 -15.19 -1.17
C PHE A 37 11.90 -15.44 0.06
N SER A 38 11.93 -14.46 0.96
CA SER A 38 12.42 -14.60 2.32
C SER A 38 11.25 -14.46 3.28
N VAL A 39 11.02 -15.43 4.14
CA VAL A 39 9.94 -15.39 5.13
C VAL A 39 10.48 -15.14 6.52
N PHE A 40 9.86 -14.22 7.25
CA PHE A 40 10.26 -13.84 8.60
C PHE A 40 9.23 -14.36 9.59
N ALA A 41 9.61 -15.35 10.40
CA ALA A 41 8.69 -16.09 11.27
C ALA A 41 9.31 -16.33 12.65
N THR A 42 8.50 -16.54 13.69
CA THR A 42 9.00 -17.01 14.99
C THR A 42 9.43 -18.48 14.93
N PRO A 43 10.20 -18.99 15.90
CA PRO A 43 10.75 -20.35 15.82
C PRO A 43 9.70 -21.45 15.78
N ASP A 44 8.55 -21.22 16.44
CA ASP A 44 7.40 -22.13 16.45
C ASP A 44 6.74 -22.24 15.07
N VAL A 45 6.46 -21.11 14.41
CA VAL A 45 5.94 -21.09 13.03
C VAL A 45 6.97 -21.68 12.07
N HIS A 46 8.25 -21.30 12.22
CA HIS A 46 9.34 -21.87 11.42
C HIS A 46 9.35 -23.40 11.48
N GLN A 47 9.23 -23.99 12.69
CA GLN A 47 9.17 -25.44 12.87
C GLN A 47 7.98 -26.06 12.13
N GLN A 48 6.79 -25.46 12.22
CA GLN A 48 5.60 -25.95 11.51
C GLN A 48 5.80 -25.97 9.99
N LEU A 49 6.45 -24.94 9.45
CA LEU A 49 6.67 -24.79 8.01
C LEU A 49 7.78 -25.70 7.45
N THR A 50 8.70 -26.19 8.29
CA THR A 50 9.82 -27.05 7.82
C THR A 50 9.36 -28.33 7.11
N HIS A 51 8.14 -28.79 7.36
CA HIS A 51 7.56 -29.97 6.73
C HIS A 51 6.82 -29.67 5.42
N SER A 52 6.58 -28.40 5.07
CA SER A 52 5.94 -28.07 3.79
C SER A 52 6.87 -28.46 2.63
N PRO A 53 6.34 -29.04 1.54
CA PRO A 53 7.11 -29.29 0.31
C PRO A 53 7.75 -28.02 -0.28
N LEU A 54 7.11 -26.86 -0.08
CA LEU A 54 7.56 -25.56 -0.62
C LEU A 54 8.50 -24.81 0.33
N SER A 55 8.80 -25.38 1.51
CA SER A 55 9.80 -24.83 2.45
C SER A 55 11.17 -24.60 1.81
N ARG A 56 11.55 -25.42 0.84
CA ARG A 56 12.83 -25.32 0.10
C ARG A 56 12.82 -24.23 -0.97
N SER A 57 11.66 -23.71 -1.32
CA SER A 57 11.47 -22.66 -2.32
C SER A 57 11.59 -21.25 -1.72
N VAL A 58 11.76 -21.14 -0.40
CA VAL A 58 11.88 -19.87 0.32
C VAL A 58 13.08 -19.89 1.27
N GLN A 59 13.66 -18.73 1.52
CA GLN A 59 14.62 -18.54 2.60
C GLN A 59 13.86 -18.25 3.89
N MET A 60 13.97 -19.12 4.89
CA MET A 60 13.37 -18.86 6.20
C MET A 60 14.34 -18.12 7.12
N ILE A 61 13.85 -17.03 7.74
CA ILE A 61 14.62 -16.21 8.68
C ILE A 61 13.88 -16.19 10.02
N ALA A 62 14.52 -16.78 11.03
CA ALA A 62 13.96 -16.83 12.37
C ALA A 62 14.02 -15.45 13.05
N SER A 63 12.88 -15.05 13.61
CA SER A 63 12.71 -13.89 14.47
C SER A 63 12.57 -14.32 15.94
N GLU A 64 12.94 -13.44 16.88
CA GLU A 64 12.82 -13.73 18.31
C GLU A 64 11.42 -13.38 18.87
N SER A 65 10.67 -12.57 18.13
CA SER A 65 9.35 -12.07 18.53
C SER A 65 8.57 -11.59 17.30
N PHE A 66 7.36 -11.08 17.52
CA PHE A 66 6.57 -10.39 16.51
C PHE A 66 5.89 -9.17 17.14
N VAL A 67 5.43 -8.25 16.28
CA VAL A 67 4.61 -7.10 16.69
C VAL A 67 3.14 -7.52 16.60
N SER A 68 2.40 -7.54 17.71
CA SER A 68 0.97 -7.86 17.68
C SER A 68 0.14 -6.66 17.24
N MET A 69 -1.12 -6.90 16.92
CA MET A 69 -2.03 -5.85 16.44
C MET A 69 -2.36 -4.82 17.53
N GLU A 70 -2.24 -5.20 18.80
CA GLU A 70 -2.48 -4.38 20.00
C GLU A 70 -1.24 -3.64 20.47
N ASP A 71 -0.05 -3.96 19.94
CA ASP A 71 1.18 -3.27 20.33
C ASP A 71 1.10 -1.78 20.01
N SER A 72 1.48 -0.97 21.00
CA SER A 72 1.77 0.44 20.74
C SER A 72 2.99 0.59 19.84
N VAL A 73 3.08 1.72 19.14
CA VAL A 73 4.25 2.07 18.31
C VAL A 73 5.56 1.98 19.12
N LEU A 74 5.56 2.43 20.38
CA LEU A 74 6.73 2.36 21.25
C LEU A 74 7.14 0.91 21.57
N ALA A 75 6.17 0.03 21.80
CA ALA A 75 6.43 -1.40 22.02
C ALA A 75 7.03 -2.04 20.77
N ALA A 76 6.44 -1.78 19.59
CA ALA A 76 6.95 -2.27 18.31
C ALA A 76 8.39 -1.82 18.04
N VAL A 77 8.72 -0.54 18.30
CA VAL A 77 10.08 0.01 18.13
C VAL A 77 11.10 -0.67 19.05
N ARG A 78 10.70 -1.16 20.23
CA ARG A 78 11.57 -1.89 21.16
C ARG A 78 11.84 -3.33 20.72
N LYS A 79 10.93 -3.94 19.96
CA LYS A 79 11.07 -5.31 19.40
C LYS A 79 11.99 -5.33 18.18
N LYS A 80 13.28 -5.01 18.38
CA LYS A 80 14.30 -4.92 17.32
C LYS A 80 14.50 -6.20 16.51
N ARG A 81 14.15 -7.36 17.09
CA ARG A 81 14.27 -8.68 16.47
C ARG A 81 12.91 -9.33 16.19
N SER A 82 11.89 -8.50 15.99
CA SER A 82 10.60 -8.95 15.49
C SER A 82 10.68 -9.35 14.01
N SER A 83 9.79 -10.22 13.54
CA SER A 83 9.65 -10.57 12.12
C SER A 83 9.61 -9.34 11.21
N MET A 84 8.76 -8.36 11.55
CA MET A 84 8.64 -7.09 10.86
C MET A 84 9.94 -6.28 10.85
N ALA A 85 10.62 -6.15 12.01
CA ALA A 85 11.86 -5.40 12.11
C ALA A 85 13.00 -6.03 11.29
N LEU A 86 13.14 -7.36 11.35
CA LEU A 86 14.16 -8.10 10.60
C LEU A 86 13.93 -8.05 9.09
N GLY A 87 12.67 -8.09 8.66
CA GLY A 87 12.29 -7.90 7.26
C GLY A 87 12.69 -6.53 6.72
N LEU A 88 12.37 -5.47 7.46
CA LEU A 88 12.78 -4.11 7.12
C LEU A 88 14.30 -3.91 7.18
N ASP A 89 15.00 -4.58 8.09
CA ASP A 89 16.47 -4.55 8.15
C ASP A 89 17.10 -5.21 6.92
N SER A 90 16.55 -6.34 6.47
CA SER A 90 17.01 -7.02 5.25
C SER A 90 16.74 -6.17 4.00
N LEU A 91 15.58 -5.50 3.95
CA LEU A 91 15.26 -4.52 2.92
C LEU A 91 16.25 -3.36 2.93
N GLN A 92 16.56 -2.79 4.09
CA GLN A 92 17.52 -1.69 4.25
C GLN A 92 18.90 -2.07 3.71
N ARG A 93 19.39 -3.28 4.02
CA ARG A 93 20.69 -3.82 3.56
C ARG A 93 20.73 -4.16 2.07
N GLY A 94 19.61 -4.12 1.35
CA GLY A 94 19.54 -4.46 -0.07
C GLY A 94 19.51 -5.95 -0.37
N GLU A 95 19.21 -6.76 0.64
CA GLU A 95 18.98 -8.20 0.50
C GLU A 95 17.62 -8.48 -0.15
N LEU A 96 16.67 -7.55 0.01
CA LEU A 96 15.34 -7.59 -0.59
C LEU A 96 15.12 -6.38 -1.51
N ASP A 97 14.24 -6.58 -2.49
CA ASP A 97 13.75 -5.56 -3.42
C ASP A 97 12.38 -5.00 -2.98
N GLY A 98 11.67 -5.73 -2.12
CA GLY A 98 10.46 -5.27 -1.45
C GLY A 98 10.13 -6.06 -0.18
N PHE A 99 9.29 -5.50 0.68
CA PHE A 99 8.82 -6.13 1.91
C PHE A 99 7.30 -5.98 2.06
N ILE A 100 6.61 -7.06 2.42
CA ILE A 100 5.16 -7.09 2.60
C ILE A 100 4.78 -7.56 4.01
N SER A 101 3.80 -6.89 4.61
CA SER A 101 3.25 -7.26 5.92
C SER A 101 1.77 -6.92 6.02
N ALA A 102 0.99 -7.82 6.62
CA ALA A 102 -0.38 -7.54 7.06
C ALA A 102 -0.44 -7.12 8.55
N GLY A 103 0.70 -6.95 9.24
CA GLY A 103 0.78 -6.58 10.65
C GLY A 103 0.38 -5.13 10.96
N ASN A 104 0.56 -4.69 12.21
CA ASN A 104 0.10 -3.38 12.67
C ASN A 104 0.58 -2.22 11.76
N THR A 105 -0.35 -1.46 11.18
CA THR A 105 -0.06 -0.38 10.21
C THR A 105 0.86 0.70 10.81
N ALA A 106 0.55 1.18 12.01
CA ALA A 106 1.31 2.26 12.64
C ALA A 106 2.74 1.81 12.99
N ALA A 107 2.89 0.56 13.44
CA ALA A 107 4.19 -0.06 13.66
C ALA A 107 5.00 -0.18 12.36
N LEU A 108 4.38 -0.70 11.30
CA LEU A 108 5.04 -0.87 10.00
C LEU A 108 5.49 0.46 9.41
N VAL A 109 4.61 1.47 9.37
CA VAL A 109 4.95 2.82 8.88
C VAL A 109 6.08 3.42 9.72
N THR A 110 6.02 3.30 11.05
CA THR A 110 7.06 3.86 11.94
C THR A 110 8.40 3.17 11.75
N LEU A 111 8.43 1.83 11.76
CA LEU A 111 9.65 1.06 11.60
C LEU A 111 10.25 1.24 10.20
N ALA A 112 9.41 1.25 9.16
CA ALA A 112 9.83 1.47 7.78
C ALA A 112 10.42 2.87 7.62
N ARG A 113 9.76 3.91 8.14
CA ARG A 113 10.27 5.29 8.08
C ARG A 113 11.59 5.47 8.84
N ALA A 114 11.80 4.72 9.91
CA ALA A 114 13.02 4.77 10.72
C ALA A 114 14.21 4.06 10.06
N LYS A 115 13.97 2.98 9.30
CA LYS A 115 15.01 2.15 8.70
C LYS A 115 15.27 2.48 7.22
N ILE A 116 14.22 2.76 6.47
CA ILE A 116 14.29 2.98 5.02
C ILE A 116 14.42 4.49 4.74
N PRO A 117 15.43 4.91 3.96
CA PRO A 117 15.56 6.31 3.57
C PRO A 117 14.33 6.80 2.81
N MET A 118 14.01 8.09 2.94
CA MET A 118 13.01 8.73 2.09
C MET A 118 13.58 8.98 0.69
N ILE A 119 12.70 9.03 -0.30
CA ILE A 119 13.00 9.66 -1.59
C ILE A 119 13.30 11.15 -1.31
N PRO A 120 14.37 11.73 -1.89
CA PRO A 120 14.66 13.16 -1.75
C PRO A 120 13.45 14.03 -2.10
N ALA A 121 13.31 15.16 -1.42
CA ALA A 121 12.20 16.12 -1.55
C ALA A 121 10.81 15.62 -1.10
N VAL A 122 10.61 14.33 -0.85
CA VAL A 122 9.35 13.87 -0.24
C VAL A 122 9.33 14.25 1.25
N PRO A 123 8.38 15.09 1.70
CA PRO A 123 8.39 15.62 3.06
C PRO A 123 8.08 14.51 4.09
N ARG A 124 7.18 13.59 3.73
CA ARG A 124 6.61 12.60 4.64
C ARG A 124 6.06 11.40 3.86
N PRO A 125 6.16 10.16 4.38
CA PRO A 125 5.54 9.01 3.72
C PRO A 125 4.02 9.04 3.85
N ALA A 126 3.34 8.41 2.90
CA ALA A 126 1.89 8.23 2.89
C ALA A 126 1.54 6.79 2.51
N LEU A 127 0.39 6.29 2.97
CA LEU A 127 -0.18 5.08 2.39
C LEU A 127 -0.87 5.44 1.09
N LEU A 128 -0.36 4.88 -0.01
CA LEU A 128 -0.97 4.96 -1.33
C LEU A 128 -1.71 3.66 -1.59
N VAL A 129 -3.02 3.75 -1.84
CA VAL A 129 -3.84 2.61 -2.24
C VAL A 129 -4.42 2.85 -3.63
N SER A 130 -4.46 1.80 -4.46
CA SER A 130 -5.23 1.79 -5.70
C SER A 130 -6.64 1.31 -5.42
N VAL A 131 -7.65 2.06 -5.86
CA VAL A 131 -9.06 1.66 -5.79
C VAL A 131 -9.65 1.55 -7.19
N PRO A 132 -10.47 0.52 -7.47
CA PRO A 132 -11.10 0.38 -8.77
C PRO A 132 -12.12 1.49 -9.03
N THR A 133 -12.30 1.85 -10.30
CA THR A 133 -13.28 2.84 -10.75
C THR A 133 -14.04 2.34 -11.98
N LEU A 134 -15.05 3.10 -12.42
CA LEU A 134 -15.77 2.81 -13.66
C LEU A 134 -14.88 2.87 -14.91
N SER A 135 -13.73 3.54 -14.89
CA SER A 135 -12.82 3.67 -16.04
C SER A 135 -11.40 3.14 -15.81
N GLY A 136 -11.18 2.33 -14.76
CA GLY A 136 -9.86 1.78 -14.43
C GLY A 136 -9.64 1.75 -12.93
N PHE A 137 -8.65 2.51 -12.45
CA PHE A 137 -8.40 2.70 -11.03
C PHE A 137 -7.96 4.13 -10.73
N ALA A 138 -8.31 4.60 -9.54
CA ALA A 138 -7.79 5.82 -8.93
C ALA A 138 -6.79 5.45 -7.83
N VAL A 139 -5.91 6.38 -7.48
CA VAL A 139 -5.02 6.23 -6.33
C VAL A 139 -5.37 7.22 -5.25
N ILE A 140 -5.34 6.80 -3.99
CA ILE A 140 -5.70 7.63 -2.85
C ILE A 140 -4.49 7.75 -1.93
N LEU A 141 -4.17 8.99 -1.55
CA LEU A 141 -3.15 9.31 -0.55
C LEU A 141 -3.66 10.40 0.38
N ASP A 142 -3.54 10.34 1.70
CA ASP A 142 -3.10 9.23 2.53
C ASP A 142 -4.32 8.42 3.02
N VAL A 143 -4.14 7.13 3.29
CA VAL A 143 -5.17 6.26 3.87
C VAL A 143 -4.79 5.70 5.25
N GLY A 144 -3.83 6.33 5.94
CA GLY A 144 -3.60 6.09 7.36
C GLY A 144 -2.14 5.98 7.79
N ALA A 145 -1.17 6.46 6.99
CA ALA A 145 0.19 6.64 7.49
C ALA A 145 0.25 7.74 8.56
N THR A 146 -0.54 8.79 8.40
CA THR A 146 -0.54 10.01 9.21
C THR A 146 -1.97 10.42 9.56
N VAL A 147 -2.20 10.84 10.81
CA VAL A 147 -3.56 11.24 11.24
C VAL A 147 -3.94 12.62 10.68
N ALA A 148 -3.00 13.55 10.67
CA ALA A 148 -3.21 14.91 10.20
C ALA A 148 -1.99 15.36 9.38
N VAL A 149 -2.27 16.15 8.35
CA VAL A 149 -1.27 16.71 7.45
C VAL A 149 -1.54 18.19 7.20
N ASN A 150 -0.48 18.97 6.99
CA ASN A 150 -0.60 20.35 6.56
C ASN A 150 -0.81 20.43 5.03
N PRO A 151 -1.17 21.61 4.50
CA PRO A 151 -1.39 21.78 3.07
C PRO A 151 -0.17 21.48 2.18
N GLU A 152 1.04 21.82 2.62
CA GLU A 152 2.28 21.55 1.89
C GLU A 152 2.54 20.04 1.75
N GLU A 153 2.30 19.28 2.81
CA GLU A 153 2.36 17.81 2.81
C GLU A 153 1.33 17.23 1.84
N MET A 154 0.11 17.80 1.77
CA MET A 154 -0.91 17.37 0.82
C MET A 154 -0.52 17.60 -0.64
N VAL A 155 0.16 18.72 -0.95
CA VAL A 155 0.74 18.95 -2.28
C VAL A 155 1.79 17.88 -2.58
N GLY A 156 2.64 17.54 -1.61
CA GLY A 156 3.58 16.42 -1.73
C GLY A 156 2.88 15.09 -2.02
N PHE A 157 1.73 14.82 -1.41
CA PHE A 157 0.94 13.62 -1.67
C PHE A 157 0.39 13.60 -3.09
N ALA A 158 -0.05 14.75 -3.61
CA ALA A 158 -0.52 14.87 -4.99
C ALA A 158 0.60 14.56 -5.99
N ARG A 159 1.80 15.10 -5.76
CA ARG A 159 3.00 14.79 -6.56
C ARG A 159 3.37 13.31 -6.49
N MET A 160 3.31 12.70 -5.31
CA MET A 160 3.56 11.26 -5.16
C MET A 160 2.54 10.41 -5.92
N GLY A 161 1.25 10.75 -5.86
CA GLY A 161 0.20 10.06 -6.61
C GLY A 161 0.40 10.19 -8.12
N LEU A 162 0.77 11.39 -8.59
CA LEU A 162 1.08 11.65 -9.99
C LEU A 162 2.29 10.85 -10.48
N ALA A 163 3.39 10.90 -9.73
CA ALA A 163 4.59 10.13 -9.99
C ALA A 163 4.30 8.62 -10.04
N TYR A 164 3.47 8.10 -9.14
CA TYR A 164 3.05 6.70 -9.15
C TYR A 164 2.21 6.36 -10.39
N ARG A 165 1.20 7.15 -10.74
CA ARG A 165 0.38 6.91 -11.95
C ARG A 165 1.24 6.93 -13.22
N GLN A 166 2.13 7.91 -13.35
CA GLN A 166 3.10 7.99 -14.45
C GLN A 166 4.10 6.84 -14.45
N SER A 167 4.42 6.28 -13.28
CA SER A 167 5.27 5.09 -13.17
C SER A 167 4.57 3.80 -13.61
N LEU A 168 3.28 3.82 -13.93
CA LEU A 168 2.57 2.64 -14.42
C LEU A 168 2.18 2.77 -15.91
N SER A 169 2.12 3.98 -16.44
CA SER A 169 1.79 4.25 -17.84
C SER A 169 3.02 4.42 -18.74
N SER A 170 2.78 4.38 -20.05
CA SER A 170 3.73 4.90 -21.05
C SER A 170 3.99 6.39 -20.82
N SER A 171 5.17 6.88 -21.23
CA SER A 171 5.42 8.31 -21.27
C SER A 171 4.30 9.01 -22.05
N ASP A 172 3.87 10.19 -21.59
CA ASP A 172 2.92 11.13 -22.22
C ASP A 172 1.43 11.04 -21.81
N GLN A 173 1.04 10.12 -20.91
CA GLN A 173 -0.32 10.15 -20.35
C GLN A 173 -0.49 11.26 -19.30
N SER A 174 -1.51 12.11 -19.48
CA SER A 174 -1.94 13.08 -18.47
C SER A 174 -2.84 12.44 -17.42
N PHE A 175 -2.67 12.83 -16.15
CA PHE A 175 -3.52 12.38 -15.05
C PHE A 175 -4.18 13.55 -14.36
N THR A 176 -5.37 13.29 -13.82
CA THR A 176 -6.19 14.24 -13.09
C THR A 176 -6.08 14.01 -11.59
N LEU A 177 -6.19 15.07 -10.80
CA LEU A 177 -6.17 14.98 -9.35
C LEU A 177 -7.31 15.77 -8.71
N GLY A 178 -7.72 15.33 -7.52
CA GLY A 178 -8.77 15.97 -6.75
C GLY A 178 -8.52 15.89 -5.25
N LEU A 179 -9.11 16.83 -4.51
CA LEU A 179 -9.02 16.91 -3.05
C LEU A 179 -10.30 16.30 -2.46
N LEU A 180 -10.18 15.22 -1.68
CA LEU A 180 -11.34 14.63 -1.01
C LEU A 180 -11.94 15.64 -0.04
N ASN A 181 -13.23 15.92 -0.16
CA ASN A 181 -13.89 16.96 0.62
C ASN A 181 -15.39 16.64 0.84
N ILE A 182 -16.03 17.45 1.68
CA ILE A 182 -17.44 17.34 2.06
C ILE A 182 -18.41 17.96 1.05
N GLY A 183 -17.90 18.45 -0.08
CA GLY A 183 -18.68 19.09 -1.13
C GLY A 183 -17.80 19.51 -2.30
N SER A 184 -18.37 19.54 -3.50
CA SER A 184 -17.65 19.91 -4.73
C SER A 184 -17.27 21.39 -4.86
N GLU A 185 -17.90 22.30 -4.12
CA GLU A 185 -17.59 23.74 -4.22
C GLU A 185 -16.24 24.09 -3.56
N GLU A 186 -15.48 25.01 -4.15
CA GLU A 186 -14.15 25.44 -3.68
C GLU A 186 -14.11 25.87 -2.20
N ARG A 187 -15.18 26.49 -1.70
CA ARG A 187 -15.27 27.00 -0.32
C ARG A 187 -15.53 25.91 0.74
N LYS A 188 -15.69 24.64 0.36
CA LYS A 188 -16.05 23.55 1.27
C LYS A 188 -14.84 22.99 2.01
N GLY A 189 -15.12 22.41 3.18
CA GLY A 189 -14.11 21.86 4.08
C GLY A 189 -13.60 22.87 5.10
N THR A 190 -12.61 22.43 5.87
CA THR A 190 -11.96 23.27 6.89
C THR A 190 -11.05 24.33 6.23
N ASP A 191 -10.53 25.27 7.02
CA ASP A 191 -9.59 26.27 6.49
C ASP A 191 -8.31 25.65 5.93
N SER A 192 -7.89 24.50 6.47
CA SER A 192 -6.81 23.69 5.90
C SER A 192 -7.18 23.20 4.50
N HIS A 193 -8.39 22.66 4.29
CA HIS A 193 -8.83 22.19 2.97
C HIS A 193 -8.90 23.33 1.95
N LYS A 194 -9.41 24.51 2.35
CA LYS A 194 -9.45 25.68 1.47
C LYS A 194 -8.05 26.18 1.11
N HIS A 195 -7.10 26.12 2.04
CA HIS A 195 -5.71 26.48 1.77
C HIS A 195 -5.06 25.46 0.81
N THR A 196 -5.20 24.17 1.09
CA THR A 196 -4.78 23.07 0.21
C THR A 196 -5.36 23.22 -1.20
N PHE A 197 -6.64 23.53 -1.33
CA PHE A 197 -7.28 23.72 -2.64
C PHE A 197 -6.55 24.78 -3.47
N ARG A 198 -6.25 25.94 -2.87
CA ARG A 198 -5.51 27.02 -3.55
C ARG A 198 -4.12 26.56 -3.96
N MET A 199 -3.38 25.91 -3.06
CA MET A 199 -2.05 25.39 -3.37
C MET A 199 -2.06 24.34 -4.49
N LEU A 200 -3.02 23.42 -4.48
CA LEU A 200 -3.17 22.42 -5.55
C LEU A 200 -3.54 23.07 -6.88
N ARG A 201 -4.40 24.10 -6.86
CA ARG A 201 -4.74 24.87 -8.06
C ARG A 201 -3.51 25.58 -8.63
N ASP A 202 -2.72 26.21 -7.78
CA ASP A 202 -1.52 26.95 -8.19
C ASP A 202 -0.45 26.02 -8.76
N VAL A 203 -0.25 24.84 -8.15
CA VAL A 203 0.81 23.90 -8.57
C VAL A 203 0.40 23.08 -9.79
N PHE A 204 -0.85 22.62 -9.88
CA PHE A 204 -1.26 21.64 -10.89
C PHE A 204 -2.21 22.20 -11.97
N GLY A 205 -2.68 23.45 -11.83
CA GLY A 205 -3.48 24.14 -12.83
C GLY A 205 -4.72 23.35 -13.25
N SER A 206 -4.77 22.94 -14.53
CA SER A 206 -5.88 22.21 -15.13
C SER A 206 -5.93 20.72 -14.77
N ALA A 207 -4.83 20.14 -14.28
CA ALA A 207 -4.84 18.75 -13.81
C ALA A 207 -5.62 18.62 -12.48
N PHE A 208 -5.72 19.70 -11.71
CA PHE A 208 -6.55 19.74 -10.50
C PHE A 208 -8.02 19.99 -10.84
N LEU A 209 -8.85 18.97 -10.67
CA LEU A 209 -10.29 19.05 -10.93
C LEU A 209 -11.06 19.73 -9.79
N GLY A 210 -10.42 20.00 -8.65
CA GLY A 210 -11.02 20.65 -7.49
C GLY A 210 -11.38 19.66 -6.38
N ASN A 211 -12.43 19.98 -5.63
CA ASN A 211 -12.93 19.12 -4.58
C ASN A 211 -13.68 17.92 -5.15
N VAL A 212 -13.50 16.77 -4.53
CA VAL A 212 -14.12 15.49 -4.91
C VAL A 212 -14.89 14.96 -3.72
N GLU A 213 -16.17 14.66 -3.91
CA GLU A 213 -16.97 14.00 -2.88
C GLU A 213 -16.66 12.49 -2.86
N SER A 214 -16.83 11.85 -1.71
CA SER A 214 -16.47 10.44 -1.53
C SER A 214 -17.14 9.48 -2.53
N GLY A 215 -18.39 9.76 -2.93
CA GLY A 215 -19.09 8.95 -3.93
C GLY A 215 -18.49 9.05 -5.34
N ASP A 216 -17.89 10.19 -5.67
CA ASP A 216 -17.33 10.45 -7.01
C ASP A 216 -15.95 9.83 -7.21
N VAL A 217 -15.28 9.37 -6.16
CA VAL A 217 -13.98 8.68 -6.24
C VAL A 217 -14.05 7.47 -7.18
N PHE A 218 -15.15 6.72 -7.15
CA PHE A 218 -15.35 5.53 -7.97
C PHE A 218 -15.79 5.83 -9.41
N SER A 219 -16.12 7.09 -9.73
CA SER A 219 -16.63 7.49 -11.06
C SER A 219 -15.62 7.33 -12.19
N GLY A 220 -14.33 7.32 -11.86
CA GLY A 220 -13.25 7.25 -12.84
C GLY A 220 -12.93 8.58 -13.53
N LYS A 221 -13.48 9.70 -13.02
CA LYS A 221 -13.16 11.06 -13.47
C LYS A 221 -11.85 11.61 -12.90
N VAL A 222 -11.37 11.03 -11.81
CA VAL A 222 -10.20 11.49 -11.05
C VAL A 222 -9.23 10.32 -10.92
N ASP A 223 -7.98 10.53 -11.33
CA ASP A 223 -6.95 9.50 -11.25
C ASP A 223 -6.27 9.46 -9.88
N ILE A 224 -6.15 10.61 -9.22
CA ILE A 224 -5.42 10.79 -7.96
C ILE A 224 -6.30 11.56 -6.99
N VAL A 225 -6.59 10.99 -5.83
CA VAL A 225 -7.37 11.65 -4.78
C VAL A 225 -6.45 11.88 -3.59
N VAL A 226 -6.33 13.13 -3.16
CA VAL A 226 -5.55 13.49 -1.98
C VAL A 226 -6.43 13.81 -0.77
N THR A 227 -6.00 13.38 0.40
CA THR A 227 -6.69 13.56 1.68
C THR A 227 -5.74 13.33 2.86
N ASP A 228 -6.15 13.70 4.07
CA ASP A 228 -5.42 13.35 5.29
C ASP A 228 -5.68 11.89 5.65
N GLY A 229 -4.73 11.24 6.32
CA GLY A 229 -4.86 9.81 6.58
C GLY A 229 -5.95 9.44 7.59
N PHE A 230 -6.50 10.37 8.37
CA PHE A 230 -7.71 10.09 9.15
C PHE A 230 -8.92 9.95 8.21
N THR A 231 -9.18 10.97 7.39
CA THR A 231 -10.30 10.98 6.45
C THR A 231 -10.19 9.86 5.40
N GLY A 232 -8.99 9.65 4.83
CA GLY A 232 -8.76 8.60 3.85
C GLY A 232 -8.91 7.18 4.42
N ASN A 233 -8.48 6.94 5.67
CA ASN A 233 -8.67 5.64 6.32
C ASN A 233 -10.14 5.35 6.63
N VAL A 234 -10.89 6.37 7.06
CA VAL A 234 -12.35 6.24 7.24
C VAL A 234 -13.02 5.91 5.91
N PHE A 235 -12.69 6.66 4.84
CA PHE A 235 -13.21 6.41 3.49
C PHE A 235 -12.92 4.98 3.02
N LEU A 236 -11.66 4.54 3.11
CA LEU A 236 -11.23 3.21 2.66
C LEU A 236 -11.98 2.10 3.41
N LYS A 237 -12.04 2.17 4.75
CA LYS A 237 -12.74 1.17 5.57
C LYS A 237 -14.24 1.15 5.34
N THR A 238 -14.85 2.31 5.05
CA THR A 238 -16.26 2.37 4.66
C THR A 238 -16.48 1.67 3.31
N ALA A 239 -15.60 1.89 2.33
CA ALA A 239 -15.68 1.23 1.03
C ALA A 239 -15.51 -0.29 1.13
N GLU A 240 -14.51 -0.76 1.89
CA GLU A 240 -14.29 -2.18 2.16
C GLU A 240 -15.49 -2.82 2.86
N GLY A 241 -16.00 -2.20 3.93
CA GLY A 241 -17.16 -2.71 4.67
C GLY A 241 -18.45 -2.76 3.83
N LEU A 242 -18.65 -1.79 2.94
CA LEU A 242 -19.78 -1.80 2.02
C LEU A 242 -19.65 -2.94 0.99
N PHE A 243 -18.46 -3.21 0.48
CA PHE A 243 -18.22 -4.33 -0.43
C PHE A 243 -18.47 -5.69 0.25
N ASP A 244 -17.96 -5.87 1.47
CA ASP A 244 -18.21 -7.09 2.25
C ASP A 244 -19.71 -7.30 2.52
N PHE A 245 -20.43 -6.23 2.85
CA PHE A 245 -21.88 -6.25 3.03
C PHE A 245 -22.62 -6.66 1.75
N LEU A 246 -22.25 -6.11 0.60
CA LEU A 246 -22.83 -6.48 -0.69
C LEU A 246 -22.54 -7.94 -1.06
N ARG A 247 -21.30 -8.41 -0.83
CA ARG A 247 -20.95 -9.83 -0.99
C ARG A 247 -21.80 -10.73 -0.11
N HIS A 248 -22.07 -10.33 1.12
CA HIS A 248 -22.88 -11.12 2.05
C HIS A 248 -24.36 -11.21 1.63
N ILE A 249 -24.95 -10.10 1.18
CA ILE A 249 -26.36 -10.08 0.74
C ILE A 249 -26.56 -10.80 -0.59
N LEU A 250 -25.67 -10.55 -1.55
CA LEU A 250 -25.85 -11.01 -2.93
C LEU A 250 -25.24 -12.41 -3.15
N GLY A 251 -24.23 -12.79 -2.37
CA GLY A 251 -23.56 -14.09 -2.47
C GLY A 251 -23.11 -14.40 -3.91
N ASP A 252 -23.63 -15.49 -4.47
CA ASP A 252 -23.34 -15.91 -5.84
C ASP A 252 -24.04 -15.07 -6.91
N HIS A 253 -25.11 -14.35 -6.56
CA HIS A 253 -25.85 -13.46 -7.46
C HIS A 253 -25.12 -12.15 -7.73
N LEU A 254 -24.06 -11.84 -6.97
CA LEU A 254 -23.19 -10.71 -7.30
C LEU A 254 -22.53 -11.01 -8.64
N GLU A 255 -22.87 -10.22 -9.66
CA GLU A 255 -22.40 -10.42 -11.02
C GLU A 255 -20.87 -10.59 -11.06
N LYS A 256 -20.40 -11.55 -11.86
CA LYS A 256 -18.98 -11.83 -12.02
C LYS A 256 -18.18 -10.58 -12.40
N THR A 257 -18.78 -9.70 -13.21
CA THR A 257 -18.18 -8.41 -13.60
C THR A 257 -17.98 -7.46 -12.41
N ILE A 258 -18.96 -7.39 -11.49
CA ILE A 258 -18.86 -6.58 -10.27
C ILE A 258 -17.84 -7.22 -9.32
N LYS A 259 -17.85 -8.56 -9.19
CA LYS A 259 -16.82 -9.29 -8.45
C LYS A 259 -15.44 -8.92 -8.96
N THR A 260 -15.13 -9.12 -10.24
CA THR A 260 -13.79 -8.84 -10.78
C THR A 260 -13.40 -7.37 -10.71
N ARG A 261 -14.33 -6.43 -10.92
CA ARG A 261 -14.01 -5.01 -10.99
C ARG A 261 -13.80 -4.37 -9.62
N PHE A 262 -14.54 -4.80 -8.60
CA PHE A 262 -14.42 -4.32 -7.23
C PHE A 262 -13.59 -5.23 -6.33
N ASP A 263 -12.95 -6.24 -6.90
CA ASP A 263 -12.05 -7.10 -6.15
C ASP A 263 -10.77 -6.34 -5.79
N TYR A 264 -10.82 -5.66 -4.64
CA TYR A 264 -9.66 -4.99 -4.08
C TYR A 264 -8.54 -5.99 -3.73
N THR A 265 -8.85 -7.28 -3.64
CA THR A 265 -7.87 -8.35 -3.40
C THR A 265 -6.90 -8.55 -4.55
N ILE A 266 -7.21 -8.02 -5.75
CA ILE A 266 -6.34 -8.04 -6.93
C ILE A 266 -5.24 -6.96 -6.83
N TYR A 267 -5.42 -5.93 -6.00
CA TYR A 267 -4.42 -4.88 -5.82
C TYR A 267 -3.43 -5.24 -4.70
N PRO A 268 -2.15 -4.83 -4.81
CA PRO A 268 -1.08 -5.23 -3.88
C PRO A 268 -1.26 -4.82 -2.41
N GLY A 269 -2.39 -4.24 -1.99
CA GLY A 269 -2.51 -3.50 -0.74
C GLY A 269 -1.97 -2.07 -0.86
N SER A 270 -1.67 -1.44 0.27
CA SER A 270 -1.19 -0.06 0.31
C SER A 270 0.33 0.01 0.24
N ILE A 271 0.89 0.83 -0.64
CA ILE A 271 2.32 1.13 -0.69
C ILE A 271 2.62 2.21 0.35
N ILE A 272 3.67 2.05 1.15
CA ILE A 272 4.22 3.15 1.96
C ILE A 272 5.04 4.05 1.02
N SER A 273 4.34 4.93 0.32
CA SER A 273 4.92 5.82 -0.69
C SER A 273 5.81 6.87 -0.04
N GLY A 274 6.84 7.29 -0.77
CA GLY A 274 7.86 8.24 -0.28
C GLY A 274 9.11 7.59 0.29
N LEU A 275 9.12 6.27 0.52
CA LEU A 275 10.32 5.52 0.87
C LEU A 275 11.13 5.15 -0.38
N SER A 276 12.45 5.07 -0.25
CA SER A 276 13.37 4.69 -1.33
C SER A 276 13.28 3.22 -1.73
N ARG A 277 12.62 2.39 -0.91
CA ARG A 277 12.42 0.96 -1.13
C ARG A 277 10.95 0.58 -0.93
N LEU A 278 10.52 -0.47 -1.63
CA LEU A 278 9.13 -0.91 -1.65
C LEU A 278 8.75 -1.57 -0.32
N VAL A 279 7.80 -0.96 0.38
CA VAL A 279 7.13 -1.56 1.55
C VAL A 279 5.63 -1.53 1.31
N ILE A 280 5.01 -2.69 1.47
CA ILE A 280 3.59 -2.91 1.22
C ILE A 280 2.90 -3.33 2.50
N LYS A 281 1.76 -2.68 2.76
CA LYS A 281 0.85 -2.96 3.85
C LYS A 281 -0.44 -3.59 3.30
N CYS A 282 -0.63 -4.88 3.54
CA CYS A 282 -1.91 -5.54 3.32
C CYS A 282 -2.89 -5.24 4.46
N HIS A 283 -4.19 -5.43 4.27
CA HIS A 283 -5.16 -5.24 5.35
C HIS A 283 -4.95 -6.31 6.45
N GLY A 284 -5.14 -5.97 7.74
CA GLY A 284 -4.89 -6.92 8.84
C GLY A 284 -5.78 -8.17 8.80
N LYS A 285 -7.01 -7.98 8.30
CA LYS A 285 -7.99 -9.05 8.08
C LYS A 285 -7.83 -9.78 6.74
N SER A 286 -6.85 -9.45 5.91
CA SER A 286 -6.65 -10.09 4.61
C SER A 286 -6.53 -11.60 4.77
N ARG A 287 -7.25 -12.34 3.93
CA ARG A 287 -7.16 -13.80 3.81
C ARG A 287 -6.75 -14.19 2.39
N GLU A 288 -6.78 -15.48 2.09
CA GLU A 288 -6.25 -16.19 0.93
C GLU A 288 -6.12 -15.29 -0.33
N THR A 289 -7.23 -14.87 -0.94
CA THR A 289 -7.18 -14.10 -2.20
C THR A 289 -6.54 -12.70 -2.06
N ALA A 290 -6.75 -12.03 -0.93
CA ALA A 290 -6.19 -10.71 -0.64
C ALA A 290 -4.68 -10.77 -0.37
N LEU A 291 -4.23 -11.82 0.30
CA LEU A 291 -2.80 -12.05 0.51
C LEU A 291 -2.14 -12.50 -0.79
N PHE A 292 -2.78 -13.37 -1.57
CA PHE A 292 -2.30 -13.77 -2.89
C PHE A 292 -2.07 -12.57 -3.81
N GLY A 293 -3.07 -11.69 -3.97
CA GLY A 293 -2.91 -10.50 -4.82
C GLY A 293 -2.00 -9.45 -4.20
N GLY A 294 -1.95 -9.35 -2.87
CA GLY A 294 -0.95 -8.57 -2.13
C GLY A 294 0.48 -8.95 -2.50
N ILE A 295 0.82 -10.22 -2.32
CA ILE A 295 2.16 -10.78 -2.57
C ILE A 295 2.46 -10.77 -4.07
N SER A 296 1.52 -11.17 -4.94
CA SER A 296 1.72 -11.15 -6.40
C SER A 296 1.94 -9.73 -6.93
N GLY A 297 1.12 -8.78 -6.50
CA GLY A 297 1.29 -7.38 -6.89
C GLY A 297 2.59 -6.77 -6.35
N ALA A 298 3.05 -7.20 -5.17
CA ALA A 298 4.37 -6.81 -4.66
C ALA A 298 5.51 -7.25 -5.59
N VAL A 299 5.39 -8.44 -6.19
CA VAL A 299 6.37 -8.93 -7.16
C VAL A 299 6.39 -8.02 -8.39
N ASP A 300 5.22 -7.65 -8.93
CA ASP A 300 5.14 -6.80 -10.12
C ASP A 300 5.62 -5.37 -9.86
N LEU A 301 5.30 -4.81 -8.69
CA LEU A 301 5.82 -3.51 -8.26
C LEU A 301 7.33 -3.51 -8.06
N ALA A 302 7.89 -4.59 -7.50
CA ALA A 302 9.35 -4.74 -7.36
C ALA A 302 10.03 -4.91 -8.73
N ARG A 303 9.48 -5.74 -9.62
CA ARG A 303 9.98 -5.92 -11.00
C ARG A 303 10.03 -4.62 -11.77
N SER A 304 9.00 -3.79 -11.62
CA SER A 304 8.89 -2.50 -12.31
C SER A 304 9.77 -1.40 -11.69
N ASN A 305 10.47 -1.68 -10.59
CA ASN A 305 11.25 -0.71 -9.83
C ASN A 305 10.42 0.54 -9.51
N VAL A 306 9.20 0.34 -8.99
CA VAL A 306 8.21 1.42 -8.82
C VAL A 306 8.76 2.59 -7.98
N CYS A 307 9.48 2.31 -6.88
CA CYS A 307 10.08 3.35 -6.03
C CYS A 307 11.12 4.17 -6.80
N GLY A 308 11.97 3.53 -7.62
CA GLY A 308 12.93 4.22 -8.46
C GLY A 308 12.27 5.09 -9.54
N ARG A 309 11.17 4.59 -10.13
CA ARG A 309 10.38 5.35 -11.12
C ARG A 309 9.67 6.54 -10.50
N ILE A 310 9.07 6.37 -9.30
CA ILE A 310 8.49 7.48 -8.52
C ILE A 310 9.56 8.53 -8.22
N ALA A 311 10.72 8.11 -7.71
CA ALA A 311 11.82 9.03 -7.39
C ALA A 311 12.28 9.83 -8.60
N ALA A 312 12.42 9.18 -9.76
CA ALA A 312 12.80 9.84 -11.00
C ALA A 312 11.76 10.88 -11.47
N LYS A 313 10.47 10.66 -11.23
CA LYS A 313 9.41 11.62 -11.57
C LYS A 313 9.30 12.75 -10.56
N PHE A 314 9.44 12.45 -9.28
CA PHE A 314 9.34 13.45 -8.22
C PHE A 314 10.46 14.51 -8.33
N GLY A 315 11.68 14.11 -8.70
CA GLY A 315 12.80 15.04 -8.91
C GLY A 315 12.70 15.91 -10.17
N LEU A 316 11.80 15.61 -11.11
CA LEU A 316 11.57 16.42 -12.31
C LEU A 316 10.55 17.54 -12.06
N GLU A 317 9.72 17.45 -11.01
CA GLU A 317 8.67 18.43 -10.72
C GLU A 317 9.13 19.61 -9.83
N GLU A 318 10.39 19.60 -9.38
CA GLU A 318 11.01 20.71 -8.64
C GLU A 318 11.94 21.60 -9.50
N ALA A 319 12.18 21.24 -10.76
CA ALA A 319 13.01 21.98 -11.71
C ALA A 319 12.17 22.81 -12.69
#